data_AF-A0A2V7V8V5-F1
#
_entry.id   AF-A0A2V7V8V5-F1
#
_cell.length_a   1.000
_cell.length_b   1.000
_cell.length_c   1.000
_cell.angle_alpha   90.00
_cell.angle_beta   90.00
_cell.angle_gamma   90.00
#
_symmetry.space_group_name_H-M   'P 1'
#
loop_
_entity.id
_entity.type
_entity.pdbx_description
1 polymer ?
#
loop_
_entity_poly.entity_id
_entity_poly.type
_entity_poly.pdbx_seq_one_letter_code
_entity_poly.pdbx_strand_id
1 'polypeptide(L)' 'MPGTPALTTTLVVRGLSSPLDLQSVPGDRSRLFVVEQPGRIRVIRDGALAATPFLDLSSRR' A
#
# COMPACT_ATOMS: atom_id res chain seq x y z
N MET A 1 32.06 -9.89 15.05
CA MET A 1 30.87 -9.99 14.17
C MET A 1 30.02 -8.78 14.46
N PRO A 2 29.66 -7.93 13.48
CA PRO A 2 28.69 -6.87 13.75
C PRO A 2 27.37 -7.53 14.22
N GLY A 3 26.79 -7.03 15.31
CA GLY A 3 25.53 -7.53 15.84
C GLY A 3 24.34 -7.19 14.93
N THR A 4 23.20 -7.84 15.16
CA THR A 4 21.97 -7.59 14.40
C THR A 4 21.54 -6.12 14.54
N PRO A 5 21.30 -5.39 13.43
CA PRO A 5 20.86 -4.00 13.50
C PRO A 5 19.47 -3.90 14.14
N ALA A 6 19.27 -2.88 14.98
CA ALA A 6 17.95 -2.57 15.52
C ALA A 6 17.08 -1.98 14.39
N LEU A 7 15.93 -2.60 14.15
CA LEU A 7 14.96 -2.14 13.16
C LEU A 7 13.90 -1.26 13.85
N THR A 8 13.52 -0.17 13.20
CA THR A 8 12.37 0.66 13.58
C THR A 8 11.39 0.71 12.42
N THR A 9 10.12 0.95 12.71
CA THR A 9 9.08 1.17 11.71
C THR A 9 8.81 2.66 11.54
N THR A 10 8.50 3.05 10.31
CA THR A 10 8.01 4.39 9.99
C THR A 10 6.62 4.24 9.38
N LEU A 11 5.66 4.99 9.92
CA LEU A 11 4.33 5.01 9.36
C LEU A 11 4.34 5.73 8.01
N VAL A 12 3.87 5.05 6.95
CA VAL A 12 3.79 5.62 5.60
C VAL A 12 2.44 6.30 5.37
N VAL A 13 1.34 5.56 5.53
CA VAL A 13 -0.04 6.08 5.37
C VAL A 13 -0.99 5.48 6.41
N ARG A 14 -2.10 6.17 6.65
CA ARG A 14 -3.28 5.67 7.39
C ARG A 14 -4.48 5.55 6.44
N GLY A 15 -5.58 4.96 6.93
CA GLY A 15 -6.86 4.95 6.20
C GLY A 15 -7.03 3.79 5.22
N LEU A 16 -6.19 2.75 5.31
CA LEU A 16 -6.39 1.48 4.61
C LEU A 16 -7.39 0.61 5.39
N SER A 17 -8.16 -0.21 4.68
CA SER A 17 -9.17 -1.12 5.22
C SER A 17 -8.76 -2.57 4.99
N SER A 18 -8.27 -3.25 6.03
CA SER A 18 -7.82 -4.65 5.98
C SER A 18 -6.90 -4.95 4.79
N PRO A 19 -5.69 -4.33 4.73
CA PRO A 19 -4.75 -4.55 3.64
C PRO A 19 -4.26 -6.00 3.63
N LEU A 20 -4.19 -6.60 2.44
CA LEU A 20 -3.81 -8.00 2.21
C LEU A 20 -2.45 -8.14 1.53
N ASP A 21 -2.11 -7.22 0.62
CA ASP A 21 -0.87 -7.27 -0.14
C ASP A 21 -0.42 -5.88 -0.58
N LEU A 22 0.88 -5.73 -0.88
CA LEU A 22 1.50 -4.51 -1.38
C LEU A 22 2.43 -4.84 -2.55
N GLN A 23 2.22 -4.17 -3.69
CA GLN A 23 3.00 -4.35 -4.90
C GLN A 23 3.62 -3.02 -5.35
N SER A 24 4.84 -3.09 -5.86
CA SER A 24 5.56 -1.97 -6.51
C SER A 24 5.77 -2.27 -7.99
N VAL A 25 5.75 -1.25 -8.83
CA VAL A 25 6.08 -1.40 -10.25
C VAL A 25 7.59 -1.24 -10.43
N PRO A 26 8.30 -2.18 -11.07
CA PRO A 26 9.73 -2.05 -11.32
C PRO A 26 10.08 -0.74 -12.04
N GLY A 27 11.01 0.03 -11.48
CA GLY A 27 11.43 1.33 -12.01
C GLY A 27 10.53 2.52 -11.61
N ASP A 28 9.34 2.28 -11.07
CA ASP A 28 8.45 3.33 -10.55
C ASP A 28 8.64 3.46 -9.03
N ARG A 29 9.29 4.54 -8.61
CA ARG A 29 9.48 4.86 -7.18
C ARG A 29 8.38 5.74 -6.59
N SER A 30 7.43 6.19 -7.43
CA SER A 30 6.39 7.13 -7.04
C SER A 30 5.14 6.42 -6.54
N ARG A 31 4.90 5.16 -6.93
CA ARG A 31 3.63 4.48 -6.65
C ARG A 31 3.79 3.11 -6.02
N LEU A 32 2.95 2.86 -5.03
CA LEU A 32 2.70 1.54 -4.44
C LEU A 32 1.20 1.21 -4.58
N PHE A 33 0.90 -0.05 -4.85
CA PHE A 33 -0.46 -0.57 -4.97
C PHE A 33 -0.76 -1.47 -3.78
N VAL A 34 -1.85 -1.19 -3.08
CA VAL A 34 -2.26 -1.96 -1.89
C VAL A 34 -3.57 -2.67 -2.20
N VAL A 35 -3.58 -3.99 -2.02
CA VAL A 35 -4.79 -4.82 -2.12
C VAL A 35 -5.52 -4.76 -0.78
N GLU A 36 -6.81 -4.42 -0.80
CA GLU A 36 -7.67 -4.38 0.38
C GLU A 36 -8.73 -5.48 0.32
N GLN A 37 -8.97 -6.14 1.46
CA GLN A 37 -9.94 -7.24 1.59
C GLN A 37 -11.37 -6.92 1.09
N PRO A 38 -11.91 -5.70 1.19
CA PRO A 38 -13.22 -5.35 0.62
C PRO A 38 -13.31 -5.42 -0.92
N GLY A 39 -12.24 -5.82 -1.62
CA GLY A 39 -12.20 -5.92 -3.08
C GLY A 39 -11.77 -4.62 -3.75
N ARG A 40 -10.81 -3.91 -3.16
CA ARG A 40 -10.27 -2.65 -3.70
C ARG A 40 -8.77 -2.72 -3.89
N ILE A 41 -8.27 -1.95 -4.85
CA ILE A 41 -6.84 -1.63 -4.97
C ILE A 41 -6.68 -0.13 -4.72
N ARG A 42 -5.94 0.23 -3.68
CA ARG A 42 -5.56 1.61 -3.35
C ARG A 42 -4.18 1.93 -3.91
N VAL A 43 -3.91 3.21 -4.13
CA VAL A 43 -2.60 3.68 -4.58
C VAL A 43 -2.04 4.64 -3.56
N ILE A 44 -0.82 4.39 -3.11
CA ILE A 44 0.00 5.38 -2.43
C ILE A 44 0.85 6.03 -3.52
N ARG A 45 0.73 7.35 -3.70
CA ARG A 45 1.52 8.13 -4.65
C ARG A 45 2.33 9.16 -3.88
N ASP A 46 3.65 9.13 -4.05
CA ASP A 46 4.59 10.06 -3.42
C ASP A 46 4.38 10.16 -1.90
N GLY A 47 4.12 9.02 -1.26
CA GLY A 47 3.88 8.91 0.18
C GLY A 47 2.45 9.25 0.65
N ALA A 48 1.55 9.66 -0.25
CA ALA A 48 0.17 10.00 0.08
C ALA A 48 -0.83 8.95 -0.46
N LEU A 49 -1.86 8.62 0.32
CA LEU A 49 -2.95 7.75 -0.13
C LEU A 49 -3.85 8.53 -1.10
N ALA A 50 -3.97 8.05 -2.33
CA ALA A 50 -4.85 8.68 -3.33
C ALA A 50 -6.32 8.63 -2.89
N ALA A 51 -7.09 9.69 -3.16
CA ALA A 51 -8.50 9.77 -2.77
C ALA A 51 -9.32 8.65 -3.44
N THR A 52 -9.23 8.54 -4.77
CA THR A 52 -9.91 7.53 -5.57
C THR A 52 -9.11 6.22 -5.60
N PRO A 53 -9.72 5.06 -5.36
CA PRO A 53 -9.06 3.76 -5.57
C PRO A 53 -8.68 3.58 -7.05
N PHE A 54 -7.63 2.80 -7.33
CA PHE A 54 -7.28 2.40 -8.69
C PHE A 54 -8.28 1.41 -9.27
N LEU A 55 -8.76 0.49 -8.44
CA LEU A 55 -9.79 -0.48 -8.78
C LEU A 55 -10.74 -0.66 -7.60
N ASP A 56 -12.04 -0.71 -7.88
CA ASP A 56 -13.06 -1.04 -6.89
C ASP A 56 -14.01 -2.09 -7.47
N LEU A 57 -13.97 -3.29 -6.89
CA LEU A 57 -14.85 -4.41 -7.21
C LEU A 57 -15.86 -4.68 -6.09
N SER A 58 -15.93 -3.83 -5.05
CA SER A 58 -16.77 -4.07 -3.86
C SER A 58 -18.27 -4.15 -4.16
N SER A 59 -18.71 -3.59 -5.30
CA SER A 59 -20.09 -3.64 -5.78
C SER A 59 -20.39 -4.83 -6.69
N ARG A 60 -19.38 -5.63 -7.06
CA ARG A 60 -19.53 -6.83 -7.90
C ARG A 60 -19.59 -8.05 -6.99
N ARG A 61 -20.80 -8.56 -6.77
CA ARG A 61 -21.06 -9.81 -6.05
C ARG A 61 -21.49 -10.90 -7.01
#